data_AF-A0A7R7WA91-F1
#
_entry.id   AF-A0A7R7WA91-F1
#
_cell.length_a   1.000
_cell.length_b   1.000
_cell.length_c   1.000
_cell.angle_alpha   90.00
_cell.angle_beta   90.00
_cell.angle_gamma   90.00
#
_symmetry.space_group_name_H-M   'P 1'
#
loop_
_entity.id
_entity.type
_entity.pdbx_description
1 polymer ?
#
loop_
_entity_poly.entity_id
_entity_poly.type
_entity_poly.pdbx_seq_one_letter_code
_entity_poly.pdbx_strand_id
1 'polypeptide(L)'
;MESAATIQCTSQQTRFHIESPNYRELDIKGLQILVTSGEKKSTTKGKSKARSKDGIEILSSADLSLKEGRRYALVGRNGTGKSTLLRSIAEKLIPGIPENTRIAILQQTRLTDGVNDPKQAGRDDTGLNVLQTVIERATSRSTIEQEISRN
;
A
#
# COMPACT_ATOMS: atom_id res chain seq x y z
N MET A 1 18.73 -8.68 -15.38
CA MET A 1 17.83 -9.41 -14.47
C MET A 1 17.37 -8.43 -13.41
N GLU A 2 16.10 -8.02 -13.47
CA GLU A 2 15.51 -7.06 -12.55
C GLU A 2 15.42 -7.69 -11.16
N SER A 3 16.05 -7.07 -10.16
CA SER A 3 16.00 -7.56 -8.79
C SER A 3 14.63 -7.26 -8.22
N ALA A 4 13.75 -8.28 -8.19
CA ALA A 4 12.43 -8.16 -7.62
C ALA A 4 12.51 -8.23 -6.10
N ALA A 5 11.80 -7.33 -5.40
CA ALA A 5 11.62 -7.44 -3.96
C ALA A 5 10.70 -8.62 -3.65
N THR A 6 11.09 -9.46 -2.69
CA THR A 6 10.34 -10.64 -2.26
C THR A 6 9.64 -10.36 -0.93
N ILE A 7 8.35 -10.67 -0.85
CA ILE A 7 7.55 -10.54 0.38
C ILE A 7 7.43 -11.91 1.02
N GLN A 8 7.95 -12.06 2.23
CA GLN A 8 7.84 -13.26 3.04
C GLN A 8 6.84 -13.02 4.18
N CYS A 9 5.83 -13.89 4.30
CA CYS A 9 4.84 -13.85 5.37
C CYS A 9 4.96 -15.12 6.23
N THR A 10 5.03 -14.96 7.55
CA THR A 10 5.05 -16.07 8.52
C THR A 10 3.99 -15.84 9.59
N SER A 11 3.52 -16.90 10.23
CA SER A 11 2.50 -16.86 11.28
C SER A 11 2.83 -17.91 12.34
N GLN A 12 2.32 -17.73 13.56
CA GLN A 12 2.46 -18.70 14.64
C GLN A 12 1.55 -19.93 14.46
N GLN A 13 0.71 -19.94 13.41
CA GLN A 13 -0.15 -21.08 13.12
C GLN A 13 0.62 -22.21 12.43
N THR A 14 0.38 -23.42 12.91
CA THR A 14 0.92 -24.63 12.29
C THR A 14 0.21 -24.88 10.95
N ARG A 15 0.91 -25.51 9.99
CA ARG A 15 0.36 -25.94 8.69
C ARG A 15 -0.86 -26.89 8.80
N PHE A 16 -1.18 -27.34 10.02
CA PHE A 16 -2.23 -28.30 10.36
C PHE A 16 -3.32 -27.71 11.28
N HIS A 17 -3.45 -26.38 11.41
CA HIS A 17 -4.55 -25.78 12.16
C HIS A 17 -5.88 -25.97 11.40
N ILE A 18 -6.45 -27.18 11.54
CA ILE A 18 -7.72 -27.66 10.95
C ILE A 18 -8.93 -27.26 11.83
N GLU A 19 -8.68 -26.67 13.00
CA GLU A 19 -9.72 -26.25 13.94
C GLU A 19 -10.29 -24.87 13.58
N SER A 20 -10.96 -24.82 12.42
CA SER A 20 -12.28 -24.22 12.25
C SER A 20 -12.63 -24.26 10.76
N PRO A 21 -13.57 -25.11 10.31
CA PRO A 21 -14.11 -25.09 8.94
C PRO A 21 -14.93 -23.82 8.64
N ASN A 22 -14.83 -22.82 9.50
CA ASN A 22 -15.62 -21.61 9.42
C ASN A 22 -14.94 -20.63 8.46
N TYR A 23 -15.21 -20.79 7.16
CA TYR A 23 -14.82 -19.85 6.12
C TYR A 23 -15.34 -18.41 6.34
N ARG A 24 -16.23 -18.22 7.34
CA ARG A 24 -16.76 -16.92 7.72
C ARG A 24 -15.85 -16.15 8.67
N GLU A 25 -14.78 -16.76 9.19
CA GLU A 25 -13.82 -16.11 10.06
C GLU A 25 -12.38 -16.50 9.71
N LEU A 26 -11.52 -15.50 9.59
CA LEU A 26 -10.09 -15.62 9.41
C LEU A 26 -9.45 -15.09 10.69
N ASP A 27 -8.87 -15.95 11.51
CA ASP A 27 -8.09 -15.54 12.68
C ASP A 27 -6.65 -16.03 12.48
N ILE A 28 -5.71 -15.11 12.35
CA ILE A 28 -4.29 -15.36 12.10
C ILE A 28 -3.49 -14.75 13.25
N LYS A 29 -2.78 -15.59 14.01
CA LYS A 29 -1.99 -15.16 15.18
C LYS A 29 -0.52 -14.98 14.85
N GLY A 30 0.08 -13.93 15.41
CA GLY A 30 1.52 -13.69 15.31
C GLY A 30 2.03 -13.56 13.86
N LEU A 31 1.23 -12.92 13.00
CA LEU A 31 1.58 -12.57 11.63
C LEU A 31 2.82 -11.68 11.60
N GLN A 32 3.79 -12.11 10.80
CA GLN A 32 5.03 -11.40 10.52
C GLN A 32 5.15 -11.19 9.01
N ILE A 33 5.53 -9.99 8.61
CA ILE A 33 5.74 -9.64 7.19
C ILE A 33 7.14 -9.05 7.06
N LEU A 34 7.97 -9.71 6.27
CA LEU A 34 9.33 -9.32 5.95
C LEU A 34 9.43 -9.06 4.45
N VAL A 35 9.98 -7.91 4.06
CA VAL A 35 10.25 -7.60 2.66
C VAL A 35 11.75 -7.61 2.43
N THR A 36 12.23 -8.54 1.60
CA THR A 36 13.64 -8.62 1.21
C THR A 36 13.81 -8.02 -0.17
N SER A 37 14.77 -7.10 -0.31
CA SER A 37 15.19 -6.60 -1.63
C SER A 37 16.37 -7.45 -2.06
N GLY A 38 16.38 -7.97 -3.29
CA GLY A 38 17.58 -8.63 -3.82
C GLY A 38 18.73 -7.61 -3.91
N GLU A 39 19.61 -7.68 -2.93
CA GLU A 39 20.94 -7.09 -2.75
C GLU A 39 21.31 -5.78 -3.50
N LYS A 40 21.50 -4.71 -2.72
CA LYS A 40 22.75 -3.92 -2.77
C LYS A 40 23.24 -3.67 -1.35
N LYS A 41 24.45 -4.15 -1.06
CA LYS A 41 25.25 -3.93 0.15
C LYS A 41 25.49 -2.43 0.34
N SER A 42 24.65 -1.73 1.12
CA SER A 42 24.96 -0.38 1.58
C SER A 42 25.76 -0.46 2.88
N THR A 43 27.06 -0.21 2.77
CA THR A 43 27.96 0.05 3.89
C THR A 43 27.62 1.42 4.47
N THR A 44 26.75 1.49 5.48
CA THR A 44 26.66 2.67 6.33
C THR A 44 26.31 2.25 7.76
N LYS A 45 27.25 2.49 8.68
CA LYS A 45 27.11 2.27 10.13
C LYS A 45 26.08 3.28 10.67
N GLY A 46 24.81 2.89 10.70
CA GLY A 46 23.75 3.59 11.44
C GLY A 46 23.10 2.62 12.41
N LYS A 47 23.05 3.00 13.70
CA LYS A 47 22.41 2.22 14.77
C LYS A 47 20.89 2.20 14.55
N SER A 48 20.34 1.07 14.10
CA SER A 48 18.88 0.85 14.05
C SER A 48 18.54 -0.60 14.43
N LYS A 49 17.51 -0.71 15.28
CA LYS A 49 16.84 -1.90 15.82
C LYS A 49 16.80 -3.12 14.89
N ALA A 50 17.06 -4.29 15.49
CA ALA A 50 16.81 -5.66 15.02
C ALA A 50 16.82 -5.88 13.49
N ARG A 51 18.03 -6.07 12.92
CA ARG A 51 18.17 -6.64 11.57
C ARG A 51 17.83 -8.13 11.61
N SER A 52 16.63 -8.52 11.25
CA SER A 52 16.34 -9.89 10.83
C SER A 52 16.91 -10.08 9.42
N LYS A 53 18.16 -10.57 9.36
CA LYS A 53 18.97 -11.01 8.20
C LYS A 53 18.35 -10.71 6.81
N ASP A 54 18.82 -9.61 6.21
CA ASP A 54 18.63 -9.18 4.80
C ASP A 54 17.25 -8.63 4.36
N GLY A 55 16.32 -8.37 5.28
CA GLY A 55 15.02 -7.74 4.95
C GLY A 55 14.58 -6.59 5.86
N ILE A 56 13.56 -5.85 5.41
CA ILE A 56 12.83 -4.84 6.18
C ILE A 56 11.59 -5.50 6.77
N GLU A 57 11.54 -5.60 8.10
CA GLU A 57 10.34 -6.07 8.82
C GLU A 57 9.27 -4.98 8.76
N ILE A 58 8.14 -5.31 8.13
CA ILE A 58 7.00 -4.41 7.96
C ILE A 58 5.97 -4.61 9.08
N LEU A 59 5.79 -5.85 9.52
CA LEU A 59 4.84 -6.24 10.55
C LEU A 59 5.50 -7.27 11.47
N SER A 60 5.43 -7.04 12.78
CA SER A 60 6.05 -7.89 13.79
C SER A 60 4.99 -8.49 14.72
N SER A 61 4.77 -9.80 14.64
CA SER A 61 3.90 -10.57 15.55
C SER A 61 2.51 -9.95 15.77
N ALA A 62 1.83 -9.58 14.69
CA ALA A 62 0.50 -8.98 14.75
C ALA A 62 -0.60 -10.05 14.65
N ASP A 63 -1.75 -9.80 15.28
CA ASP A 63 -2.92 -10.67 15.14
C ASP A 63 -3.91 -10.06 14.13
N LEU A 64 -4.29 -10.84 13.11
CA LEU A 64 -5.24 -10.45 12.08
C LEU A 64 -6.52 -11.28 12.22
N SER A 65 -7.62 -10.65 12.63
CA SER A 65 -8.94 -11.27 12.74
C SER A 65 -9.96 -10.57 11.83
N LEU A 66 -10.49 -11.29 10.84
CA LEU A 66 -11.52 -10.83 9.92
C LEU A 66 -12.75 -11.75 10.03
N LYS A 67 -13.94 -11.16 10.16
CA LYS A 67 -15.22 -11.90 10.13
C LYS A 67 -16.09 -11.46 8.95
N GLU A 68 -16.88 -12.39 8.43
CA GLU A 68 -17.86 -12.15 7.37
C GLU A 68 -18.84 -11.04 7.79
N GLY A 69 -19.25 -10.23 6.81
CA GLY A 69 -20.21 -9.13 7.01
C GLY A 69 -19.64 -7.91 7.72
N ARG A 70 -18.34 -7.89 8.05
CA ARG A 70 -17.68 -6.74 8.68
C ARG A 70 -16.88 -5.92 7.70
N ARG A 71 -16.79 -4.61 7.97
CA ARG A 71 -15.96 -3.65 7.25
C ARG A 71 -14.84 -3.20 8.16
N TYR A 72 -13.61 -3.27 7.67
CA TYR A 72 -12.41 -2.92 8.42
C TYR A 72 -11.70 -1.76 7.74
N ALA A 73 -11.13 -0.87 8.54
CA ALA A 73 -10.28 0.23 8.07
C ALA A 73 -8.83 -0.03 8.50
N LEU A 74 -7.91 0.05 7.54
CA LEU A 74 -6.47 -0.01 7.80
C LEU A 74 -5.88 1.40 7.76
N VAL A 75 -5.57 1.94 8.94
CA VAL A 75 -5.06 3.30 9.11
C VAL A 75 -3.62 3.28 9.60
N GLY A 76 -2.82 4.24 9.14
CA GLY A 76 -1.41 4.35 9.48
C GLY A 76 -0.71 5.40 8.62
N ARG A 77 0.49 5.80 9.00
CA ARG A 77 1.31 6.77 8.25
C ARG A 77 1.71 6.21 6.88
N ASN A 78 2.16 7.07 5.97
CA ASN A 78 2.75 6.61 4.72
C ASN A 78 4.04 5.83 5.01
N GLY A 79 4.26 4.74 4.28
CA GLY A 79 5.41 3.85 4.50
C GLY A 79 5.26 2.81 5.60
N THR A 80 4.14 2.75 6.34
CA THR A 80 3.92 1.73 7.38
C THR A 80 3.52 0.35 6.85
N GLY A 81 3.58 0.12 5.54
CA GLY A 81 3.29 -1.19 4.95
C GLY A 81 1.82 -1.51 4.69
N LYS A 82 0.90 -0.53 4.70
CA LYS A 82 -0.53 -0.77 4.42
C LYS A 82 -0.76 -1.47 3.08
N SER A 83 -0.18 -0.92 2.02
CA SER A 83 -0.29 -1.51 0.67
C SER A 83 0.40 -2.88 0.59
N THR A 84 1.48 -3.08 1.37
CA THR A 84 2.17 -4.37 1.48
C THR A 84 1.26 -5.41 2.12
N LEU A 85 0.62 -5.10 3.25
CA LEU A 85 -0.33 -6.00 3.91
C LEU A 85 -1.51 -6.36 2.99
N LEU A 86 -2.09 -5.37 2.30
CA LEU A 86 -3.19 -5.60 1.36
C LEU A 86 -2.77 -6.47 0.18
N ARG A 87 -1.56 -6.28 -0.37
CA ARG A 87 -1.01 -7.17 -1.40
C ARG A 87 -0.78 -8.58 -0.88
N SER A 88 -0.18 -8.74 0.30
CA SER A 88 0.04 -10.05 0.92
C SER A 88 -1.26 -10.83 1.12
N ILE A 89 -2.35 -10.15 1.49
CA ILE A 89 -3.68 -10.75 1.58
C ILE A 89 -4.19 -11.13 0.18
N ALA A 90 -4.14 -10.22 -0.78
CA ALA A 90 -4.66 -10.43 -2.14
C ALA A 90 -3.96 -11.57 -2.90
N GLU A 91 -2.64 -11.67 -2.73
CA GLU A 91 -1.80 -12.71 -3.32
C GLU A 91 -1.82 -14.03 -2.52
N LYS A 92 -2.62 -14.10 -1.43
CA LYS A 92 -2.72 -15.26 -0.54
C LYS A 92 -1.36 -15.72 0.02
N LEU A 93 -0.43 -14.79 0.20
CA LEU A 93 0.89 -15.06 0.78
C LEU A 93 0.80 -15.35 2.28
N ILE A 94 -0.26 -14.89 2.93
CA ILE A 94 -0.45 -15.05 4.37
C ILE A 94 -0.95 -16.48 4.67
N PRO A 95 -0.22 -17.24 5.51
CA PRO A 95 -0.69 -18.56 5.95
C PRO A 95 -2.00 -18.45 6.74
N GLY A 96 -2.94 -19.35 6.46
CA GLY A 96 -4.26 -19.40 7.10
C GLY A 96 -5.41 -18.88 6.24
N ILE A 97 -5.13 -18.22 5.10
CA ILE A 97 -6.18 -17.84 4.14
C ILE A 97 -6.67 -19.10 3.40
N PRO A 98 -7.99 -19.43 3.44
CA PRO A 98 -8.51 -20.60 2.74
C PRO A 98 -8.37 -20.49 1.21
N GLU A 99 -8.00 -21.60 0.55
CA GLU A 99 -7.76 -21.63 -0.90
C GLU A 99 -8.98 -21.17 -1.72
N ASN A 100 -10.19 -21.56 -1.29
CA ASN A 100 -11.45 -21.21 -1.96
C ASN A 100 -11.92 -19.77 -1.72
N THR A 101 -11.18 -18.98 -0.93
CA THR A 101 -11.51 -17.56 -0.70
C THR A 101 -11.24 -16.75 -1.95
N ARG A 102 -12.26 -16.05 -2.45
CA ARG A 102 -12.10 -15.06 -3.53
C ARG A 102 -11.73 -13.72 -2.92
N ILE A 103 -10.59 -13.18 -3.34
CA ILE A 103 -10.10 -11.88 -2.88
C ILE A 103 -10.05 -10.94 -4.08
N ALA A 104 -10.71 -9.79 -3.97
CA ALA A 104 -10.64 -8.72 -4.95
C ALA A 104 -9.87 -7.55 -4.36
N ILE A 105 -8.86 -7.05 -5.09
CA ILE A 105 -8.07 -5.90 -4.69
C ILE A 105 -8.23 -4.78 -5.70
N LEU A 106 -8.61 -3.59 -5.22
CA LEU A 106 -8.53 -2.37 -6.01
C LEU A 106 -7.16 -1.74 -5.77
N GLN A 107 -6.35 -1.67 -6.81
CA GLN A 107 -5.06 -1.00 -6.70
C GLN A 107 -5.27 0.50 -6.48
N GLN A 108 -4.34 1.12 -5.77
CA GLN A 108 -4.32 2.57 -5.64
C GLN A 108 -4.13 3.20 -7.01
N THR A 109 -5.19 3.78 -7.56
CA THR A 109 -5.10 4.57 -8.78
C THR A 109 -4.31 5.82 -8.47
N ARG A 110 -3.19 6.02 -9.16
CA ARG A 110 -2.59 7.35 -9.25
C ARG A 110 -3.51 8.16 -10.14
N LEU A 111 -4.09 9.23 -9.61
CA LEU A 111 -4.71 10.26 -10.44
C LEU A 111 -3.57 10.87 -11.26
N THR A 112 -3.31 10.30 -12.43
CA THR A 112 -2.63 11.03 -13.49
C THR A 112 -3.69 11.96 -14.03
N ASP A 113 -3.57 13.26 -13.74
CA ASP A 113 -4.44 14.27 -14.34
C ASP A 113 -4.35 14.09 -15.87
N GLY A 114 -5.40 13.52 -16.44
CA GLY A 114 -5.52 13.31 -17.87
C GLY A 114 -5.79 14.64 -18.54
N VAL A 115 -4.74 15.39 -18.84
CA VAL A 115 -4.74 16.24 -20.03
C VAL A 115 -3.87 15.51 -21.05
N ASN A 116 -4.54 14.93 -22.04
CA ASN A 116 -3.90 14.60 -23.30
C ASN A 116 -3.32 15.90 -23.86
N ASP A 117 -2.01 16.07 -23.79
CA ASP A 117 -1.29 17.01 -24.63
C ASP A 117 -0.22 16.21 -25.39
N PRO A 118 -0.33 16.05 -26.72
CA PRO A 118 0.55 15.19 -27.51
C PRO A 118 1.95 15.80 -27.76
N LYS A 119 2.51 16.53 -26.79
CA LYS A 119 3.85 17.10 -26.87
C LYS A 119 4.73 16.62 -25.71
N GLN A 120 5.03 15.32 -25.70
CA GLN A 120 6.32 14.87 -25.17
C GLN A 120 7.42 15.25 -26.16
N ALA A 121 7.82 16.51 -26.12
CA ALA A 121 9.10 16.95 -26.63
C ALA A 121 9.59 18.10 -25.75
N GLY A 122 10.68 17.86 -25.02
CA GLY A 122 11.36 18.89 -24.24
C GLY A 122 11.06 18.84 -22.75
N ARG A 123 11.89 18.07 -22.05
CA ARG A 123 12.51 18.45 -20.78
C ARG A 123 12.32 19.94 -20.45
N ASP A 124 11.49 20.26 -19.46
CA ASP A 124 11.70 21.38 -18.54
C ASP A 124 10.90 21.17 -17.24
N ASP A 125 11.64 21.33 -16.15
CA ASP A 125 11.33 21.04 -14.76
C ASP A 125 10.70 22.27 -14.09
N THR A 126 9.37 22.37 -14.06
CA THR A 126 8.69 23.32 -13.16
C THR A 126 7.50 22.64 -12.49
N GLY A 127 7.80 21.91 -11.42
CA GLY A 127 6.80 21.37 -10.51
C GLY A 127 5.95 22.49 -9.92
N LEU A 128 4.72 22.65 -10.43
CA LEU A 128 3.69 23.43 -9.77
C LEU A 128 3.26 22.67 -8.51
N ASN A 129 3.65 23.19 -7.35
CA ASN A 129 3.17 22.66 -6.08
C ASN A 129 1.65 22.82 -5.99
N VAL A 130 0.98 21.84 -5.39
CA VAL A 130 -0.49 21.77 -5.21
C VAL A 130 -1.10 23.10 -4.73
N LEU A 131 -0.38 23.87 -3.92
CA LEU A 131 -0.80 25.21 -3.48
C LEU A 131 -1.06 26.17 -4.64
N GLN A 132 -0.20 26.17 -5.65
CA GLN A 132 -0.32 27.06 -6.80
C GLN A 132 -1.52 26.68 -7.66
N THR A 133 -1.77 25.37 -7.84
CA THR A 133 -2.97 24.86 -8.52
C THR A 133 -4.26 25.22 -7.79
N VAL A 134 -4.27 25.16 -6.45
CA VAL A 134 -5.45 25.52 -5.65
C VAL A 134 -5.71 27.02 -5.69
N ILE A 135 -4.67 27.84 -5.59
CA ILE A 135 -4.78 29.30 -5.69
C ILE A 135 -5.34 29.69 -7.06
N GLU A 136 -4.79 29.14 -8.13
CA GLU A 136 -5.21 29.44 -9.49
C GLU A 136 -6.68 29.06 -9.75
N ARG A 137 -7.10 27.86 -9.34
CA ARG A 137 -8.51 27.44 -9.45
C ARG A 137 -9.45 28.30 -8.61
N ALA A 138 -9.01 28.78 -7.45
CA ALA A 138 -9.82 29.66 -6.61
C ALA A 138 -9.99 31.05 -7.23
N THR A 139 -8.93 31.61 -7.82
CA THR A 139 -8.99 32.91 -8.50
C THR A 139 -9.79 32.84 -9.80
N SER A 140 -9.64 31.80 -10.61
CA SER A 140 -10.39 31.66 -11.87
C SER A 140 -11.90 31.54 -11.64
N ARG A 141 -12.31 30.97 -10.50
CA ARG A 141 -13.72 30.90 -10.11
C ARG A 141 -14.29 32.28 -9.77
N SER A 142 -13.52 33.16 -9.13
CA SER A 142 -14.02 34.49 -8.76
C SER A 142 -14.13 35.44 -9.95
N THR A 143 -13.27 35.30 -10.97
CA THR A 143 -13.36 36.12 -12.20
C THR A 143 -14.61 35.77 -13.02
N ILE A 144 -14.94 34.49 -13.13
CA ILE A 144 -16.15 34.03 -13.83
C ILE A 144 -17.41 34.50 -13.10
N GLU A 145 -17.44 34.45 -11.76
CA GLU A 145 -18.56 34.96 -10.97
C GLU A 145 -18.75 36.48 -11.13
N GLN A 146 -17.67 37.25 -11.32
CA GLN A 146 -17.74 38.69 -11.59
C GLN A 146 -18.21 39.02 -13.01
N GLU A 147 -17.89 38.21 -14.01
CA GLU A 147 -18.38 38.41 -15.38
C GLU A 147 -19.88 38.08 -15.51
N ILE A 148 -20.36 37.05 -14.80
CA ILE A 148 -21.80 36.70 -14.79
C ILE A 148 -22.65 37.80 -14.14
N SER A 149 -22.11 38.53 -13.15
CA SER A 149 -22.83 39.63 -12.49
C SER A 149 -22.84 40.95 -13.28
N ARG A 150 -22.10 41.05 -14.40
CA ARG A 150 -21.94 42.28 -15.19
C ARG A 150 -22.77 42.30 -16.48
N ASN A 151 -23.42 41.20 -16.83
CA ASN A 151 -24.41 41.07 -17.92
C ASN A 151 -25.81 40.86 -17.35
#